data_AF-D7PDN3-F1
#
_entry.id   AF-D7PDN3-F1
#
_cell.length_a   1.000
_cell.length_b   1.000
_cell.length_c   1.000
_cell.angle_alpha   90.00
_cell.angle_beta   90.00
_cell.angle_gamma   90.00
#
_symmetry.space_group_name_H-M   'P 1'
#
loop_
_entity.id
_entity.type
_entity.pdbx_description
1 polymer ?
#
loop_
_entity_poly.entity_id
_entity_poly.type
_entity_poly.pdbx_seq_one_letter_code
_entity_poly.pdbx_strand_id
1 'polypeptide(L)'
;QRVSCAQKMSFVNTQIKHKTDWDMTAKNPKMVRSRYPRWVWGHDPEAYAYEKFGEALDHVLSGGQVELRNTNIPPGHKFKKWTIREVQEQIKNGHSLAEMLDGDWS
;
A
#
# COMPACT_ATOMS: atom_id res chain seq x y z
N GLN A 1 -2.86 -4.53 -8.38
CA GLN A 1 -3.16 -4.31 -6.95
C GLN A 1 -1.92 -3.84 -6.18
N ARG A 2 -0.82 -4.61 -6.17
CA ARG A 2 0.47 -4.25 -5.54
C ARG A 2 0.92 -2.79 -5.72
N VAL A 3 1.01 -2.33 -6.97
CA VAL A 3 1.47 -0.96 -7.29
C VAL A 3 0.54 0.09 -6.71
N SER A 4 -0.78 -0.12 -6.76
CA SER A 4 -1.75 0.78 -6.16
C SER A 4 -1.60 0.86 -4.63
N CYS A 5 -1.26 -0.24 -3.96
CA CYS A 5 -0.92 -0.21 -2.53
C CYS A 5 0.35 0.62 -2.28
N ALA A 6 1.41 0.40 -3.08
CA ALA A 6 2.67 1.14 -2.95
C ALA A 6 2.48 2.66 -3.20
N GLN A 7 1.68 3.03 -4.19
CA GLN A 7 1.30 4.43 -4.44
C GLN A 7 0.54 5.04 -3.25
N LYS A 8 -0.42 4.32 -2.67
CA LYS A 8 -1.14 4.77 -1.47
C LYS A 8 -0.20 5.01 -0.28
N MET A 9 0.80 4.15 -0.10
CA MET A 9 1.85 4.34 0.91
C MET A 9 2.67 5.60 0.71
N SER A 10 2.89 6.03 -0.53
CA SER A 10 3.57 7.30 -0.79
C SER A 10 2.80 8.47 -0.17
N PHE A 11 1.47 8.50 -0.26
CA PHE A 11 0.67 9.56 0.37
C PHE A 11 0.74 9.54 1.89
N VAL A 12 0.81 8.35 2.50
CA VAL A 12 1.02 8.21 3.95
C VAL A 12 2.38 8.79 4.36
N ASN A 13 3.44 8.42 3.64
CA ASN A 13 4.77 8.96 3.87
C ASN A 13 4.84 10.48 3.65
N THR A 14 4.14 11.00 2.63
CA THR A 14 3.98 12.44 2.38
C THR A 14 3.30 13.13 3.57
N GLN A 15 2.18 12.59 4.07
CA GLN A 15 1.48 13.18 5.22
C GLN A 15 2.37 13.26 6.47
N ILE A 16 3.14 12.20 6.76
CA ILE A 16 4.10 12.19 7.88
C ILE A 16 5.17 13.27 7.71
N LYS A 17 5.78 13.38 6.52
CA LYS A 17 6.88 14.31 6.27
C LYS A 17 6.45 15.77 6.19
N HIS A 18 5.27 16.05 5.62
CA HIS A 18 4.80 17.42 5.47
C HIS A 18 4.13 17.99 6.72
N LYS A 19 3.70 17.14 7.67
CA LYS A 19 3.15 17.55 8.98
C LYS A 19 4.12 17.27 10.13
N THR A 20 5.42 17.21 9.85
CA THR A 20 6.43 16.91 10.87
C THR A 20 6.56 18.07 11.86
N ASP A 21 6.27 17.81 13.13
CA ASP A 21 6.63 18.67 14.25
C ASP A 21 8.11 18.40 14.59
N TRP A 22 8.97 19.39 14.33
CA TRP A 22 10.42 19.26 14.48
C TRP A 22 10.86 19.17 15.94
N ASP A 23 10.14 19.81 16.86
CA ASP A 23 10.44 19.76 18.30
C ASP A 23 10.11 18.37 18.86
N MET A 24 9.00 17.79 18.42
CA MET A 24 8.63 16.41 18.76
C MET A 24 9.54 15.38 18.07
N THR A 25 9.97 15.64 16.85
CA THR A 25 10.88 14.76 16.11
C THR A 25 12.28 14.74 16.71
N ALA A 26 12.77 15.86 17.23
CA ALA A 26 14.04 15.92 17.96
C ALA A 26 14.02 15.01 19.20
N LYS A 27 12.88 14.91 19.88
CA LYS A 27 12.68 14.02 21.04
C LYS A 27 12.41 12.57 20.62
N ASN A 28 11.79 12.34 19.47
CA ASN A 28 11.51 11.02 18.94
C ASN A 28 11.75 10.93 17.42
N PRO A 29 12.99 10.65 16.99
CA PRO A 29 13.34 10.58 15.56
C PRO A 29 12.56 9.52 14.77
N LYS A 30 11.92 8.55 15.45
CA LYS A 30 11.09 7.53 14.79
C LYS A 30 9.84 8.12 14.14
N MET A 31 9.42 9.32 14.52
CA MET A 31 8.21 9.97 13.98
C MET A 31 8.32 10.40 12.52
N VAL A 32 9.52 10.72 12.03
CA VAL A 32 9.75 11.13 10.64
C VAL A 32 10.23 9.97 9.75
N ARG A 33 10.39 8.77 10.32
CA ARG A 33 10.93 7.62 9.60
C ARG A 33 9.97 7.22 8.48
N SER A 34 10.48 7.19 7.25
CA SER A 34 9.73 6.71 6.10
C SER A 34 9.40 5.23 6.30
N ARG A 35 8.15 4.85 6.04
CA ARG A 35 7.76 3.43 6.06
C ARG A 35 8.31 2.75 4.81
N TYR A 36 9.13 1.73 5.01
CA TYR A 36 9.71 0.91 3.96
C TYR A 36 9.43 -0.58 4.25
N PRO A 37 8.23 -1.06 3.87
CA PRO A 37 7.69 -2.29 4.43
C PRO A 37 8.25 -3.55 3.76
N ARG A 38 8.34 -4.64 4.53
CA ARG A 38 8.98 -5.91 4.09
C ARG A 38 8.29 -6.52 2.88
N TRP A 39 6.97 -6.44 2.79
CA TRP A 39 6.22 -6.95 1.64
C TRP A 39 6.58 -6.25 0.32
N VAL A 40 7.21 -5.07 0.38
CA VAL A 40 7.76 -4.40 -0.80
C VAL A 40 9.16 -4.90 -1.12
N TRP A 41 10.12 -4.74 -0.20
CA TRP A 41 11.55 -4.98 -0.50
C TRP A 41 11.98 -6.45 -0.43
N GLY A 42 11.25 -7.27 0.33
CA GLY A 42 11.53 -8.69 0.50
C GLY A 42 10.76 -9.60 -0.48
N HIS A 43 10.11 -9.01 -1.49
CA HIS A 43 9.35 -9.76 -2.48
C HIS A 43 10.23 -10.13 -3.68
N ASP A 44 10.18 -11.39 -4.10
CA ASP A 44 10.73 -11.85 -5.37
C ASP A 44 9.64 -11.76 -6.46
N PRO A 45 9.70 -10.77 -7.36
CA PRO A 45 8.69 -10.60 -8.39
C PRO A 45 8.77 -11.65 -9.50
N GLU A 46 9.96 -12.21 -9.75
CA GLU A 46 10.16 -13.16 -10.85
C GLU A 46 9.58 -14.52 -10.47
N ALA A 47 9.96 -15.05 -9.30
CA ALA A 47 9.39 -16.29 -8.78
C ALA A 47 7.86 -16.20 -8.64
N TYR A 48 7.35 -15.07 -8.15
CA TYR A 48 5.92 -14.84 -8.02
C TYR A 48 5.19 -14.81 -9.38
N ALA A 49 5.81 -14.25 -10.42
CA ALA A 49 5.23 -14.22 -11.75
C ALA A 49 5.07 -15.64 -12.31
N TYR A 50 6.07 -16.51 -12.12
CA TYR A 50 5.97 -17.93 -12.50
C TYR A 50 4.87 -18.66 -11.71
N GLU A 51 4.81 -18.46 -10.39
CA GLU A 51 3.79 -19.07 -9.52
C GLU A 51 2.36 -18.69 -9.96
N LYS A 52 2.14 -17.40 -10.25
CA LYS A 52 0.80 -16.85 -10.54
C LYS A 52 0.42 -16.81 -12.01
N PHE A 53 1.30 -17.25 -12.91
CA PHE A 53 1.06 -17.14 -14.35
C PHE A 53 -0.23 -17.85 -14.79
N GLY A 54 -0.45 -19.09 -14.33
CA GLY A 54 -1.66 -19.86 -14.66
C GLY A 54 -2.94 -19.17 -14.19
N GLU A 55 -3.00 -18.76 -12.92
CA GLU A 55 -4.15 -18.03 -12.37
C GLU A 55 -4.41 -16.72 -13.13
N ALA A 56 -3.34 -16.01 -13.53
CA ALA A 56 -3.46 -14.77 -14.28
C ALA A 56 -3.98 -15.02 -15.71
N LEU A 57 -3.52 -16.08 -16.37
CA LEU A 57 -4.01 -16.48 -17.69
C LEU A 57 -5.50 -16.83 -17.64
N ASP A 58 -5.92 -17.65 -16.67
CA ASP A 58 -7.33 -18.03 -16.49
C ASP A 58 -8.22 -16.82 -16.19
N HIS A 59 -7.74 -15.88 -15.37
CA HIS A 59 -8.43 -14.63 -15.11
C HIS A 59 -8.64 -13.82 -16.40
N VAL A 60 -7.63 -13.72 -17.26
CA VAL A 60 -7.72 -12.99 -18.53
C VAL A 60 -8.65 -13.70 -19.52
N LEU A 61 -8.47 -15.00 -19.73
CA LEU A 61 -9.27 -15.79 -20.68
C LEU A 61 -10.75 -15.86 -20.28
N SER A 62 -11.05 -15.88 -18.98
CA SER A 62 -12.42 -15.86 -18.48
C SER A 62 -13.06 -14.47 -18.46
N GLY A 63 -12.38 -13.42 -18.95
CA GLY A 63 -12.88 -12.05 -18.90
C GLY A 63 -13.06 -11.53 -17.46
N GLY A 64 -12.30 -12.07 -16.51
CA GLY A 64 -12.34 -11.70 -15.10
C GLY A 64 -13.38 -12.44 -14.26
N GLN A 65 -14.04 -13.48 -14.79
CA GLN A 65 -14.97 -14.31 -14.01
C GLN A 65 -14.24 -15.18 -12.98
N VAL A 66 -13.07 -15.72 -13.34
CA VAL A 66 -12.18 -16.41 -12.40
C VAL A 66 -11.33 -15.35 -11.71
N GLU A 67 -11.42 -15.24 -10.39
CA GLU A 67 -10.69 -14.21 -9.63
C GLU A 67 -9.17 -14.47 -9.59
N LEU A 68 -8.37 -13.46 -9.96
CA LEU A 68 -6.93 -13.46 -9.70
C LEU A 68 -6.64 -13.01 -8.26
N ARG A 69 -6.23 -13.96 -7.41
CA ARG A 69 -5.93 -13.71 -5.99
C ARG A 69 -4.47 -13.35 -5.80
N ASN A 70 -4.19 -12.04 -5.78
CA ASN A 70 -2.85 -11.56 -5.51
C ASN A 70 -2.50 -11.66 -4.02
N THR A 71 -1.33 -12.22 -3.71
CA THR A 71 -0.78 -12.28 -2.35
C THR A 71 0.42 -11.35 -2.16
N ASN A 72 0.86 -10.67 -3.23
CA ASN A 72 1.96 -9.70 -3.21
C ASN A 72 1.55 -8.28 -2.77
N ILE A 73 0.55 -8.19 -1.90
CA ILE A 73 0.03 -6.96 -1.27
C ILE A 73 0.32 -7.01 0.24
N PRO A 74 0.08 -5.93 1.01
CA PRO A 74 0.30 -5.95 2.47
C PRO A 74 -0.45 -7.13 3.12
N PRO A 75 0.19 -7.92 4.01
CA PRO A 75 -0.47 -9.06 4.64
C PRO A 75 -1.75 -8.66 5.39
N GLY A 76 -2.83 -9.42 5.19
CA GLY A 76 -4.13 -9.13 5.81
C GLY A 76 -4.90 -7.95 5.22
N HIS A 77 -4.32 -7.19 4.27
CA HIS A 77 -5.01 -6.12 3.57
C HIS A 77 -6.02 -6.67 2.57
N LYS A 78 -7.24 -6.14 2.60
CA LYS A 78 -8.25 -6.41 1.57
C LYS A 78 -8.21 -5.30 0.54
N PHE A 79 -7.71 -5.61 -0.66
CA PHE A 79 -7.57 -4.62 -1.71
C PHE A 79 -8.91 -3.95 -2.05
N LYS A 80 -8.93 -2.61 -1.92
CA LYS A 80 -10.02 -1.75 -2.38
C LYS A 80 -9.48 -0.79 -3.42
N LYS A 81 -10.20 -0.64 -4.53
CA LYS A 81 -9.92 0.41 -5.51
C LYS A 81 -10.03 1.77 -4.81
N TRP A 82 -9.16 2.69 -5.18
CA TRP A 82 -9.13 4.03 -4.64
C TRP A 82 -8.78 5.01 -5.77
N THR A 83 -9.16 6.27 -5.59
CA THR A 83 -8.80 7.37 -6.48
C THR A 83 -8.01 8.44 -5.76
N ILE A 84 -7.22 9.22 -6.50
CA ILE A 84 -6.50 10.35 -5.92
C ILE A 84 -7.45 11.39 -5.30
N ARG A 85 -8.65 11.56 -5.86
CA ARG A 85 -9.67 12.48 -5.34
C ARG A 85 -10.12 12.08 -3.93
N GLU A 86 -10.44 10.80 -3.73
CA GLU A 86 -10.80 10.26 -2.42
C GLU A 86 -9.68 10.46 -1.38
N VAL A 87 -8.43 10.22 -1.78
CA VAL A 87 -7.27 10.43 -0.90
C VAL A 87 -7.11 11.91 -0.55
N GLN A 88 -7.29 12.82 -1.52
CA GLN A 88 -7.24 14.26 -1.29
C GLN A 88 -8.35 14.73 -0.35
N GLU A 89 -9.58 14.24 -0.52
CA GLU A 89 -10.70 14.53 0.37
C GLU A 89 -10.45 14.05 1.79
N GLN A 90 -9.92 12.83 1.95
CA GLN A 90 -9.52 12.30 3.26
C GLN A 90 -8.48 13.17 3.95
N ILE A 91 -7.45 13.62 3.22
CA ILE A 91 -6.43 14.52 3.75
C ILE A 91 -7.05 15.87 4.15
N LYS A 92 -7.94 16.43 3.30
CA LYS A 92 -8.63 17.71 3.54
C LYS A 92 -9.52 17.66 4.78
N ASN A 93 -10.18 16.53 5.01
CA ASN A 93 -11.01 16.27 6.19
C ASN A 93 -10.19 15.97 7.46
N GLY A 94 -8.85 16.04 7.38
CA GLY A 94 -7.97 15.86 8.53
C GLY A 94 -7.74 14.41 8.92
N HIS A 95 -8.18 13.43 8.12
CA HIS A 95 -7.99 12.02 8.46
C HIS A 95 -6.51 11.61 8.37
N SER A 96 -6.08 10.76 9.30
CA SER A 96 -4.78 10.09 9.23
C SER A 96 -4.85 8.96 8.21
N LEU A 97 -4.14 9.09 7.09
CA LEU A 97 -4.11 8.04 6.07
C LEU A 97 -3.50 6.75 6.61
N ALA A 98 -2.57 6.86 7.57
CA ALA A 98 -1.91 5.71 8.20
C ALA A 98 -2.87 4.86 9.04
N GLU A 99 -3.82 5.48 9.73
CA GLU A 99 -4.81 4.81 10.58
C GLU A 99 -5.92 4.13 9.77
N MET A 100 -6.14 4.59 8.54
CA MET A 100 -7.11 4.00 7.61
C MET A 100 -6.55 2.82 6.80
N LEU A 101 -5.31 2.40 7.07
CA LEU A 101 -4.72 1.20 6.45
C LEU A 101 -5.08 -0.05 7.27
N ASP A 102 -5.67 -1.04 6.61
CA ASP A 102 -5.97 -2.36 7.18
C ASP A 102 -4.86 -3.37 6.88
N GLY A 103 -4.57 -4.27 7.81
CA GLY A 103 -3.50 -5.26 7.65
C GLY A 103 -2.12 -4.72 8.05
N ASP A 104 -1.08 -5.46 7.69
CA ASP A 104 0.31 -5.14 8.03
C ASP A 104 1.02 -4.39 6.91
N TRP A 105 1.23 -3.09 7.14
CA TRP A 105 1.94 -2.18 6.23
C TRP A 105 3.33 -1.80 6.73
N SER A 106 3.93 -2.64 7.59
CA SER A 106 5.25 -2.43 8.19
C SER A 106 6.41 -3.20 7.54
#